data_AF-A0A3N7HCJ2-F1
#
_entry.id   AF-A0A3N7HCJ2-F1
#
_cell.length_a   1.000
_cell.length_b   1.000
_cell.length_c   1.000
_cell.angle_alpha   90.00
_cell.angle_beta   90.00
_cell.angle_gamma   90.00
#
_symmetry.space_group_name_H-M   'P 1'
#
loop_
_entity.id
_entity.type
_entity.pdbx_description
1 polymer ?
#
loop_
_entity_poly.entity_id
_entity_poly.type
_entity_poly.pdbx_seq_one_letter_code
_entity_poly.pdbx_strand_id
1 'polypeptide(L)'
;MVNSGHKKALSNVFLFQGAYFIITGIWPLLGMDSFIAATGPKQDTWLVEMIGLLSASVGLTFIVTSLRRQKPPLVLGYSVALSFLLMDLIYVIKGVIGRVYLLDASIQFAFIALVTFLVIKRKQ
;
A
#
# COMPACT_ATOMS: atom_id res chain seq x y z
N MET A 1 -17.97 -27.49 3.77
CA MET A 1 -18.20 -26.70 2.54
C MET A 1 -18.76 -25.34 2.94
N VAL A 2 -18.00 -24.24 2.80
CA VAL A 2 -18.52 -22.89 3.13
C VAL A 2 -19.59 -22.52 2.10
N ASN A 3 -20.79 -22.20 2.60
CA ASN A 3 -21.95 -21.79 1.81
C ASN A 3 -21.59 -20.61 0.88
N SER A 4 -22.03 -20.66 -0.38
CA SER A 4 -21.70 -19.66 -1.42
C SER A 4 -22.14 -18.23 -1.04
N GLY A 5 -23.21 -18.11 -0.25
CA GLY A 5 -23.66 -16.83 0.31
C GLY A 5 -22.66 -16.20 1.28
N HIS A 6 -22.01 -17.01 2.13
CA HIS A 6 -21.01 -16.51 3.09
C HIS A 6 -19.76 -15.99 2.38
N LYS A 7 -19.30 -16.68 1.32
CA LYS A 7 -18.15 -16.22 0.52
C LYS A 7 -18.41 -14.88 -0.17
N LYS A 8 -19.62 -14.69 -0.72
CA LYS A 8 -20.03 -13.42 -1.32
C LYS A 8 -20.11 -12.30 -0.29
N ALA A 9 -20.70 -12.56 0.87
CA ALA A 9 -20.77 -11.58 1.95
C ALA A 9 -19.36 -11.12 2.39
N LEU A 10 -18.45 -12.06 2.65
CA LEU A 10 -17.06 -11.74 3.00
C LEU A 10 -16.34 -10.93 1.90
N SER A 11 -16.53 -11.32 0.63
CA SER A 11 -15.97 -10.58 -0.50
C SER A 11 -16.47 -9.13 -0.53
N ASN A 12 -17.76 -8.90 -0.27
CA ASN A 12 -18.32 -7.55 -0.23
C ASN A 12 -17.75 -6.74 0.92
N VAL A 13 -17.59 -7.34 2.12
CA VAL A 13 -16.95 -6.67 3.26
C VAL A 13 -15.54 -6.19 2.87
N PHE A 14 -14.71 -7.07 2.29
CA PHE A 14 -13.36 -6.69 1.89
C PHE A 14 -13.33 -5.66 0.75
N LEU A 15 -14.32 -5.65 -0.15
CA LEU A 15 -14.45 -4.59 -1.16
C LEU A 15 -14.68 -3.23 -0.52
N PHE A 16 -15.64 -3.13 0.41
CA PHE A 16 -15.93 -1.88 1.10
C PHE A 16 -14.76 -1.44 1.99
N GLN A 17 -14.16 -2.37 2.74
CA GLN A 17 -12.99 -2.08 3.57
C GLN A 17 -11.81 -1.62 2.71
N GLY A 18 -11.60 -2.26 1.55
CA GLY A 18 -10.53 -1.87 0.64
C GLY A 18 -10.74 -0.49 0.02
N ALA A 19 -11.98 -0.18 -0.38
CA ALA A 19 -12.33 1.15 -0.86
C ALA A 19 -12.10 2.21 0.23
N TYR A 20 -12.54 1.93 1.45
CA TYR A 20 -12.31 2.81 2.60
C TYR A 20 -10.82 3.08 2.82
N PHE A 21 -9.98 2.04 2.86
CA PHE A 21 -8.53 2.19 3.04
C PHE A 21 -7.83 2.93 1.91
N ILE A 22 -8.28 2.78 0.66
CA ILE A 22 -7.77 3.59 -0.46
C ILE A 22 -8.15 5.06 -0.26
N ILE A 23 -9.41 5.35 0.03
CA ILE A 23 -9.90 6.73 0.16
C ILE A 23 -9.18 7.43 1.32
N THR A 24 -9.19 6.83 2.51
CA THR A 24 -8.58 7.44 3.70
C THR A 24 -7.06 7.42 3.64
N GLY A 25 -6.47 6.40 3.01
CA GLY A 25 -5.03 6.29 2.84
C GLY A 25 -4.47 7.30 1.83
N ILE A 26 -5.18 7.58 0.74
CA ILE A 26 -4.76 8.56 -0.28
C ILE A 26 -5.00 10.01 0.17
N TRP A 27 -6.00 10.26 1.00
CA TRP A 27 -6.36 11.61 1.46
C TRP A 27 -5.18 12.46 1.96
N PRO A 28 -4.31 12.01 2.90
CA PRO A 28 -3.18 12.83 3.35
C PRO A 28 -2.16 13.15 2.25
N LEU A 29 -2.06 12.31 1.20
CA LEU A 29 -1.17 12.58 0.05
C LEU A 29 -1.74 13.65 -0.89
N LEU A 30 -3.06 13.79 -0.97
CA LEU A 30 -3.72 14.80 -1.79
C LEU A 30 -3.89 16.14 -1.06
N GLY A 31 -4.00 16.11 0.27
CA GLY A 31 -4.23 17.31 1.06
C GLY A 31 -4.05 17.06 2.56
N MET A 32 -2.80 17.19 3.02
CA MET A 32 -2.44 17.06 4.43
C MET A 32 -3.21 18.05 5.33
N ASP A 33 -3.43 19.29 4.88
CA ASP A 33 -4.16 20.30 5.66
C ASP A 33 -5.61 19.90 5.93
N SER A 34 -6.29 19.38 4.90
CA SER A 34 -7.66 18.87 5.03
C SER A 34 -7.71 17.65 5.95
N PHE A 35 -6.72 16.76 5.85
CA PHE A 35 -6.62 15.59 6.71
C PHE A 35 -6.39 15.99 8.18
N ILE A 36 -5.50 16.95 8.45
CA ILE A 36 -5.24 17.48 9.79
C ILE A 36 -6.46 18.23 10.33
N ALA A 37 -7.16 19.00 9.51
CA ALA A 37 -8.39 19.67 9.92
C ALA A 37 -9.46 18.68 10.41
N ALA A 38 -9.55 17.49 9.80
CA ALA A 38 -10.49 16.45 10.19
C ALA A 38 -10.00 15.56 11.35
N THR A 39 -8.70 15.33 11.46
CA THR A 39 -8.11 14.32 12.38
C THR A 39 -7.29 14.91 13.53
N GLY A 40 -7.16 16.23 13.57
CA GLY A 40 -6.31 16.95 14.52
C GLY A 40 -4.83 17.00 14.11
N PRO A 41 -4.01 17.79 14.82
CA PRO A 41 -2.60 18.02 14.51
C PRO A 41 -1.77 16.72 14.50
N LYS A 42 -0.71 16.72 13.69
CA LYS A 42 0.24 15.60 13.52
C LYS A 42 1.65 16.15 13.62
N GLN A 43 2.51 15.49 14.40
CA GLN A 43 3.92 15.89 14.53
C GLN A 43 4.70 15.56 13.26
N ASP A 44 4.60 14.31 12.81
CA ASP A 44 5.32 13.80 11.65
C ASP A 44 4.37 13.55 10.48
N THR A 45 4.19 14.56 9.63
CA THR A 45 3.33 14.45 8.44
C THR A 45 3.85 13.42 7.44
N TRP A 46 5.16 13.22 7.36
CA TRP A 46 5.76 12.20 6.50
C TRP A 46 5.33 10.78 6.87
N LEU A 47 5.18 10.51 8.17
CA LEU A 47 4.74 9.20 8.66
C LEU A 47 3.24 8.99 8.38
N VAL A 48 2.45 10.06 8.40
CA VAL A 48 1.04 10.03 8.00
C VAL A 48 0.91 9.66 6.52
N GLU A 49 1.70 10.28 5.64
CA GLU A 49 1.69 9.92 4.22
C GLU A 49 2.13 8.45 4.01
N MET A 50 3.15 7.98 4.75
CA MET A 50 3.62 6.58 4.69
C MET A 50 2.52 5.60 5.10
N ILE A 51 1.89 5.81 6.25
CA ILE A 51 0.76 4.99 6.72
C ILE A 51 -0.40 5.05 5.73
N GLY A 52 -0.64 6.22 5.12
CA GLY A 52 -1.63 6.39 4.07
C GLY A 52 -1.37 5.50 2.85
N LEU A 53 -0.14 5.50 2.34
CA LEU A 53 0.30 4.65 1.22
C LEU A 53 0.24 3.15 1.55
N LEU A 54 0.63 2.74 2.76
CA LEU A 54 0.47 1.35 3.22
C LEU A 54 -1.00 0.95 3.33
N SER A 55 -1.85 1.83 3.86
CA SER A 55 -3.30 1.60 3.95
C SER A 55 -3.89 1.41 2.55
N ALA A 56 -3.52 2.27 1.59
CA ALA A 56 -3.92 2.13 0.20
C ALA A 56 -3.44 0.80 -0.42
N SER A 57 -2.23 0.33 -0.08
CA SER A 57 -1.69 -0.97 -0.52
C SER A 57 -2.49 -2.16 0.01
N VAL A 58 -2.90 -2.11 1.29
CA VAL A 58 -3.80 -3.11 1.88
C VAL A 58 -5.17 -3.05 1.20
N GLY A 59 -5.71 -1.86 0.98
CA GLY A 59 -7.01 -1.69 0.33
C GLY A 59 -7.02 -2.18 -1.11
N LEU A 60 -5.95 -1.91 -1.87
CA LEU A 60 -5.74 -2.44 -3.21
C LEU A 60 -5.72 -3.97 -3.19
N THR A 61 -5.03 -4.58 -2.22
CA THR A 61 -5.00 -6.03 -2.06
C THR A 61 -6.38 -6.61 -1.83
N PHE A 62 -7.18 -6.02 -0.94
CA PHE A 62 -8.55 -6.46 -0.67
C PHE A 62 -9.44 -6.36 -1.91
N ILE A 63 -9.38 -5.24 -2.64
CA ILE A 63 -10.16 -5.07 -3.86
C ILE A 63 -9.72 -6.06 -4.93
N VAL A 64 -8.42 -6.16 -5.21
CA VAL A 64 -7.91 -7.03 -6.27
C VAL A 64 -8.19 -8.49 -5.96
N THR A 65 -8.05 -8.95 -4.73
CA THR A 65 -8.32 -10.35 -4.35
C THR A 65 -9.81 -10.70 -4.28
N SER A 66 -10.67 -9.73 -4.00
CA SER A 66 -12.12 -9.88 -4.06
C SER A 66 -12.67 -9.87 -5.49
N LEU A 67 -12.14 -9.00 -6.37
CA LEU A 67 -12.59 -8.88 -7.77
C LEU A 67 -11.91 -9.87 -8.71
N ARG A 68 -10.64 -10.14 -8.49
CA ARG A 68 -9.80 -11.01 -9.31
C ARG A 68 -9.32 -12.13 -8.41
N ARG A 69 -9.30 -13.37 -8.90
CA ARG A 69 -8.72 -14.51 -8.16
C ARG A 69 -7.18 -14.45 -8.15
N GLN A 70 -6.60 -13.29 -7.85
CA GLN A 70 -5.17 -13.10 -7.70
C GLN A 70 -4.70 -13.55 -6.31
N LYS A 71 -3.41 -13.89 -6.22
CA LYS A 71 -2.79 -14.34 -4.97
C LYS A 71 -2.56 -13.14 -4.05
N PRO A 72 -3.12 -13.12 -2.82
CA PRO A 72 -2.95 -12.01 -1.89
C PRO A 72 -1.49 -11.58 -1.64
N PRO A 73 -0.52 -12.51 -1.47
CA PRO A 73 0.86 -12.13 -1.21
C PRO A 73 1.53 -11.35 -2.36
N LEU A 74 1.09 -11.56 -3.60
CA LEU A 74 1.69 -10.90 -4.76
C LEU A 74 1.30 -9.42 -4.81
N VAL A 75 0.01 -9.11 -4.69
CA VAL A 75 -0.47 -7.72 -4.72
C VAL A 75 0.04 -6.96 -3.52
N LEU A 76 -0.05 -7.57 -2.33
CA LEU A 76 0.38 -6.93 -1.09
C LEU A 76 1.89 -6.70 -1.06
N GLY A 77 2.69 -7.73 -1.33
CA GLY A 77 4.15 -7.63 -1.29
C GLY A 77 4.68 -6.59 -2.28
N TYR A 78 4.13 -6.56 -3.49
CA TYR A 78 4.54 -5.59 -4.51
C TYR A 78 4.16 -4.14 -4.13
N SER A 79 2.92 -3.92 -3.71
CA SER A 79 2.42 -2.57 -3.38
C SER A 79 3.06 -1.99 -2.12
N VAL A 80 3.31 -2.82 -1.10
CA VAL A 80 4.03 -2.43 0.12
C VAL A 80 5.48 -2.07 -0.20
N ALA A 81 6.19 -2.92 -0.95
CA ALA A 81 7.58 -2.63 -1.33
C ALA A 81 7.68 -1.33 -2.15
N LEU A 82 6.74 -1.11 -3.06
CA LEU A 82 6.66 0.14 -3.83
C LEU A 82 6.39 1.35 -2.93
N SER A 83 5.52 1.22 -1.94
CA SER A 83 5.21 2.29 -0.98
C SER A 83 6.45 2.71 -0.18
N PHE A 84 7.18 1.74 0.38
CA PHE A 84 8.42 2.03 1.11
C PHE A 84 9.48 2.65 0.20
N LEU A 85 9.72 2.06 -0.97
CA LEU A 85 10.68 2.59 -1.93
C LEU A 85 10.40 4.07 -2.27
N LEU A 86 9.15 4.41 -2.56
CA LEU A 86 8.78 5.79 -2.89
C LEU A 86 8.99 6.73 -1.71
N MET A 87 8.55 6.34 -0.51
CA MET A 87 8.66 7.20 0.67
C MET A 87 10.09 7.41 1.13
N ASP A 88 10.90 6.35 1.12
CA ASP A 88 12.32 6.45 1.46
C ASP A 88 13.02 7.42 0.52
N LEU A 89 12.83 7.27 -0.80
CA LEU A 89 13.45 8.16 -1.77
C LEU A 89 12.97 9.61 -1.63
N ILE A 90 11.66 9.83 -1.54
CA ILE A 90 11.07 11.17 -1.43
C ILE A 90 11.61 11.88 -0.18
N TYR A 91 11.59 11.22 0.98
CA TYR A 91 11.94 11.87 2.24
C TYR A 91 13.43 11.92 2.54
N VAL A 92 14.24 11.01 1.96
CA VAL A 92 15.70 11.19 1.94
C VAL A 92 16.07 12.39 1.08
N ILE A 93 15.47 12.54 -0.11
CA ILE A 93 15.74 13.68 -1.02
C ILE A 93 15.31 15.00 -0.37
N LYS A 94 14.16 15.02 0.32
CA LYS A 94 13.68 16.20 1.07
C LYS A 94 14.50 16.48 2.34
N GLY A 95 15.43 15.61 2.73
CA GLY A 95 16.25 15.78 3.93
C GLY A 95 15.51 15.59 5.26
N VAL A 96 14.36 14.92 5.24
CA VAL A 96 13.51 14.69 6.43
C VAL A 96 13.97 13.45 7.20
N ILE A 97 14.41 12.41 6.49
CA ILE A 97 14.92 11.17 7.09
C ILE A 97 16.40 10.95 6.73
N GLY A 98 17.08 10.15 7.54
CA GLY A 98 18.52 9.90 7.39
C GLY A 98 18.86 9.13 6.10
N ARG A 99 20.08 9.34 5.57
CA ARG A 99 20.58 8.63 4.37
C ARG A 99 20.62 7.10 4.51
N VAL A 100 20.59 6.58 5.74
CA VAL A 100 20.50 5.14 6.00
C VAL A 100 19.27 4.50 5.35
N TYR A 101 18.18 5.25 5.13
CA TYR A 101 16.98 4.77 4.45
C TYR A 101 17.19 4.46 2.96
N LEU A 102 18.30 4.90 2.34
CA LEU A 102 18.67 4.44 1.00
C LEU A 102 19.00 2.94 0.96
N LEU A 103 19.44 2.38 2.09
CA LEU A 103 19.64 0.94 2.22
C LEU A 103 18.30 0.20 2.16
N ASP A 104 17.28 0.68 2.89
CA ASP A 104 15.94 0.11 2.84
C ASP A 104 15.35 0.26 1.43
N ALA A 105 15.40 1.45 0.84
CA ALA A 105 15.01 1.68 -0.56
C ALA A 105 15.66 0.66 -1.53
N SER A 106 16.95 0.37 -1.36
CA SER A 106 17.65 -0.62 -2.19
C SER A 106 17.12 -2.04 -2.01
N ILE A 107 16.79 -2.42 -0.77
CA ILE A 107 16.19 -3.71 -0.43
C ILE A 107 14.77 -3.80 -1.03
N GLN A 108 13.96 -2.76 -0.88
CA GLN A 108 12.61 -2.70 -1.46
C GLN A 108 12.64 -2.81 -2.99
N PHE A 109 13.57 -2.11 -3.63
CA PHE A 109 13.81 -2.22 -5.07
C PHE A 109 14.16 -3.66 -5.49
N ALA A 110 15.03 -4.34 -4.74
CA ALA A 110 15.39 -5.73 -5.02
C ALA A 110 14.18 -6.68 -4.93
N PHE A 111 13.29 -6.49 -3.96
CA PHE A 111 12.04 -7.26 -3.88
C PHE A 111 11.13 -7.02 -5.09
N ILE A 112 10.93 -5.77 -5.48
CA ILE A 112 10.12 -5.42 -6.67
C ILE A 112 10.72 -6.07 -7.92
N ALA A 113 12.03 -5.95 -8.12
CA ALA A 113 12.72 -6.53 -9.27
C ALA A 113 12.59 -8.06 -9.31
N LEU A 114 12.80 -8.73 -8.17
CA LEU A 114 12.70 -10.19 -8.08
C LEU A 114 11.27 -10.69 -8.33
N VAL A 115 10.26 -10.05 -7.73
CA VAL A 115 8.85 -10.40 -7.97
C VAL A 115 8.50 -10.20 -9.44
N THR A 116 8.90 -9.08 -10.03
CA THR A 116 8.67 -8.77 -11.45
C THR A 116 9.29 -9.84 -12.35
N PHE A 117 10.56 -10.18 -12.12
CA PHE A 117 11.28 -11.19 -12.87
C PHE A 117 10.60 -12.57 -12.79
N LEU A 118 10.24 -13.01 -11.59
CA LEU A 118 9.59 -14.31 -11.39
C LEU A 118 8.18 -14.38 -11.99
N VAL A 119 7.44 -13.28 -11.98
CA VAL A 119 6.10 -13.19 -12.60
C VAL A 119 6.19 -13.24 -14.12
N ILE A 120 7.17 -12.56 -14.73
CA ILE A 120 7.39 -12.58 -16.18
C ILE A 120 7.82 -13.98 -16.62
N LYS A 121 8.80 -14.59 -15.94
CA LYS A 121 9.28 -15.94 -16.26
C LYS A 121 8.19 -17.00 -16.17
N ARG A 122 7.22 -16.86 -15.26
CA ARG A 122 6.07 -17.77 -15.14
C ARG A 122 5.06 -17.69 -16.29
N LYS A 123 5.07 -16.60 -17.06
CA LYS A 123 4.16 -16.38 -18.20
C LYS A 123 4.73 -16.89 -19.53
N GLN A 124 6.03 -17.14 -19.57
CA GLN A 124 6.73 -17.78 -20.69
C GLN A 124 6.68 -19.30 -20.51
#